data_AF-A0A7S2PM63-F1
#
_entry.id   AF-A0A7S2PM63-F1
#
_cell.length_a   1.000
_cell.length_b   1.000
_cell.length_c   1.000
_cell.angle_alpha   90.00
_cell.angle_beta   90.00
_cell.angle_gamma   90.00
#
_symmetry.space_group_name_H-M   'P 1'
#
loop_
_entity.id
_entity.type
_entity.pdbx_description
1 polymer ?
#
loop_
_entity_poly.entity_id
_entity_poly.type
_entity_poly.pdbx_seq_one_letter_code
_entity_poly.pdbx_strand_id
1 'polypeptide(L)'
;MGATFSTTTSYNQYKNDFELVIRATKDLEHLLESGFGAPSGKTVGLHDKITAAQASHDLSSDTVKKLRYLVTIRNKLVHEHNFNKLPDRAGFAKSYDSVEKELKAKLSASSSNGCVIC
;
A
#
# COMPACT_ATOMS: atom_id res chain seq x y z
N MET A 1 -3.27 -13.27 17.59
CA MET A 1 -2.37 -13.96 16.65
C MET A 1 -1.78 -12.92 15.72
N GLY A 2 -0.53 -12.53 15.96
CA GLY A 2 0.12 -11.41 15.28
C GLY A 2 0.51 -11.79 13.86
N ALA A 3 0.02 -11.02 12.88
CA ALA A 3 0.55 -11.09 11.52
C ALA A 3 1.98 -10.57 11.55
N THR A 4 2.93 -11.44 11.20
CA THR A 4 4.32 -11.07 10.96
C THR A 4 4.34 -10.13 9.76
N PHE A 5 4.41 -8.82 10.01
CA PHE A 5 4.72 -7.85 8.96
C PHE A 5 6.04 -8.27 8.33
N SER A 6 6.02 -8.66 7.07
CA SER A 6 7.19 -9.19 6.39
C SER A 6 8.26 -8.10 6.37
N THR A 7 9.30 -8.28 7.19
CA THR A 7 10.20 -7.20 7.63
C THR A 7 11.12 -6.68 6.55
N THR A 8 11.20 -7.32 5.37
CA THR A 8 11.96 -6.81 4.23
C THR A 8 11.56 -7.57 2.97
N THR A 9 10.31 -7.41 2.48
CA THR A 9 9.94 -8.06 1.22
C THR A 9 10.49 -7.24 0.06
N SER A 10 11.69 -7.60 -0.38
CA SER A 10 12.13 -7.27 -1.73
C SER A 10 11.18 -7.97 -2.70
N TYR A 11 10.08 -7.32 -3.09
CA TYR A 11 9.09 -7.86 -4.02
C TYR A 11 9.68 -8.26 -5.38
N ASN A 12 10.91 -7.84 -5.66
CA ASN A 12 11.73 -8.25 -6.80
C ASN A 12 12.05 -9.77 -6.83
N GLN A 13 11.82 -10.51 -5.74
CA GLN A 13 12.01 -11.97 -5.69
C GLN A 13 10.93 -12.75 -6.44
N TYR A 14 9.75 -12.17 -6.66
CA TYR A 14 8.66 -12.86 -7.36
C TYR A 14 8.90 -12.83 -8.88
N LYS A 15 9.01 -14.02 -9.49
CA LYS A 15 9.16 -14.15 -10.95
C LYS A 15 7.90 -13.72 -11.70
N ASN A 16 6.73 -13.84 -11.08
CA ASN A 16 5.44 -13.51 -11.68
C ASN A 16 4.98 -12.10 -11.29
N ASP A 17 4.72 -11.26 -12.30
CA ASP A 17 4.27 -9.88 -12.14
C ASP A 17 2.92 -9.77 -11.44
N PHE A 18 2.00 -10.69 -11.75
CA PHE A 18 0.68 -10.72 -11.12
C PHE A 18 0.80 -10.98 -9.63
N GLU A 19 1.59 -11.99 -9.26
CA GLU A 19 1.81 -12.32 -7.85
C GLU A 19 2.45 -11.15 -7.11
N LEU A 20 3.47 -10.53 -7.71
CA LEU A 20 4.16 -9.37 -7.15
C LEU A 20 3.18 -8.23 -6.84
N VAL A 21 2.40 -7.82 -7.84
CA VAL A 21 1.49 -6.67 -7.72
C VAL A 21 0.31 -6.99 -6.81
N ILE A 22 -0.26 -8.19 -6.89
CA ILE A 22 -1.39 -8.60 -6.05
C ILE A 22 -0.97 -8.71 -4.59
N ARG A 23 0.19 -9.31 -4.27
CA ARG A 23 0.67 -9.39 -2.88
C ARG A 23 0.98 -8.02 -2.31
N ALA A 24 1.74 -7.19 -3.04
CA ALA A 24 2.07 -5.84 -2.60
C ALA A 24 0.81 -4.99 -2.35
N THR A 25 -0.17 -5.05 -3.24
CA THR A 25 -1.42 -4.28 -3.05
C THR A 25 -2.30 -4.82 -1.91
N LYS A 26 -2.29 -6.13 -1.66
CA LYS A 26 -2.97 -6.71 -0.47
C LYS A 26 -2.31 -6.27 0.84
N ASP A 27 -0.99 -6.28 0.90
CA ASP A 27 -0.24 -5.83 2.09
C ASP A 27 -0.53 -4.34 2.36
N LEU A 28 -0.58 -3.53 1.29
CA LEU A 28 -0.95 -2.12 1.36
C LEU A 28 -2.38 -1.92 1.86
N GLU A 29 -3.34 -2.68 1.32
CA GLU A 29 -4.74 -2.65 1.78
C GLU A 29 -4.83 -2.94 3.27
N HIS A 30 -4.15 -3.99 3.72
CA HIS A 30 -4.14 -4.37 5.12
C HIS A 30 -3.52 -3.28 6.00
N LEU A 31 -2.45 -2.63 5.55
CA LEU A 31 -1.80 -1.55 6.28
C LEU A 31 -2.72 -0.31 6.39
N LEU A 32 -3.45 0.03 5.33
CA LEU A 32 -4.42 1.13 5.35
C LEU A 32 -5.62 0.83 6.26
N GLU A 33 -6.14 -0.40 6.24
CA GLU A 33 -7.25 -0.82 7.09
C GLU A 33 -6.84 -0.89 8.57
N SER A 34 -5.73 -1.57 8.88
CA SER A 34 -5.28 -1.79 10.25
C SER A 34 -4.63 -0.56 10.90
N GLY A 35 -3.85 0.21 10.12
CA GLY A 35 -3.09 1.34 10.64
C GLY A 35 -3.84 2.67 10.58
N PHE A 36 -4.61 2.89 9.51
CA PHE A 36 -5.26 4.18 9.24
C PHE A 36 -6.78 4.15 9.42
N GLY A 37 -7.35 2.99 9.81
CA GLY A 37 -8.79 2.82 9.98
C GLY A 37 -9.58 3.04 8.68
N ALA A 38 -8.95 2.81 7.52
CA ALA A 38 -9.60 3.00 6.23
C ALA A 38 -10.83 2.08 6.11
N PRO A 39 -11.90 2.51 5.40
CA PRO A 39 -13.11 1.73 5.25
C PRO A 39 -12.80 0.36 4.60
N SER A 40 -13.15 -0.71 5.32
CA SER A 40 -13.00 -2.08 4.84
C SER A 40 -14.34 -2.57 4.29
N GLY A 41 -14.37 -3.04 3.03
CA GLY A 41 -15.60 -3.57 2.44
C GLY A 41 -15.41 -4.12 1.04
N LYS A 42 -16.28 -5.06 0.64
CA LYS A 42 -16.25 -5.72 -0.68
C LYS A 42 -16.49 -4.75 -1.85
N THR A 43 -17.10 -3.60 -1.56
CA THR A 43 -17.40 -2.51 -2.50
C THR A 43 -16.39 -1.37 -2.42
N VAL A 44 -15.52 -1.36 -1.41
CA VAL A 44 -14.55 -0.29 -1.18
C VAL A 44 -13.24 -0.67 -1.89
N GLY A 45 -12.98 0.00 -3.00
CA GLY A 45 -11.74 -0.19 -3.75
C GLY A 45 -10.53 0.41 -3.04
N LEU A 46 -9.33 -0.08 -3.38
CA LEU A 46 -8.07 0.44 -2.84
C LEU A 46 -7.92 1.95 -3.07
N HIS A 47 -8.43 2.49 -4.19
CA HIS A 47 -8.45 3.93 -4.44
C HIS A 47 -9.25 4.73 -3.40
N ASP A 48 -10.38 4.17 -2.96
CA ASP A 48 -11.25 4.80 -1.96
C ASP A 48 -10.59 4.79 -0.58
N LYS A 49 -9.99 3.64 -0.21
CA LYS A 49 -9.19 3.50 1.02
C LYS A 49 -8.04 4.53 1.09
N ILE A 50 -7.34 4.75 -0.02
CA ILE A 50 -6.26 5.77 -0.11
C ILE A 50 -6.82 7.17 0.11
N THR A 51 -7.98 7.48 -0.47
CA THR A 51 -8.62 8.79 -0.34
C THR A 51 -9.09 9.03 1.08
N ALA A 52 -9.67 8.02 1.73
CA ALA A 52 -10.04 8.05 3.14
C ALA A 52 -8.82 8.23 4.04
N ALA A 53 -7.75 7.44 3.84
CA ALA A 53 -6.52 7.57 4.63
C ALA A 53 -5.85 8.94 4.45
N GLN A 54 -5.89 9.51 3.25
CA GLN A 54 -5.44 10.88 3.00
C GLN A 54 -6.23 11.90 3.81
N ALA A 55 -7.56 11.79 3.82
CA ALA A 55 -8.44 12.70 4.55
C ALA A 55 -8.27 12.58 6.08
N SER A 56 -8.01 11.38 6.60
CA SER A 56 -7.91 11.12 8.04
C SER A 56 -6.53 11.44 8.63
N HIS A 57 -5.43 11.27 7.87
CA HIS A 57 -4.06 11.32 8.42
C HIS A 57 -3.12 12.33 7.74
N ASP A 58 -3.65 13.20 6.89
CA ASP A 58 -2.87 14.23 6.17
C ASP A 58 -1.63 13.62 5.49
N LEU A 59 -1.91 12.65 4.60
CA LEU A 59 -0.86 12.01 3.79
C LEU A 59 -0.33 13.03 2.77
N SER A 60 0.98 12.99 2.52
CA SER A 60 1.59 13.88 1.54
C SER A 60 1.01 13.62 0.14
N SER A 61 0.82 14.69 -0.63
CA SER A 61 0.33 14.60 -2.00
C SER A 61 1.23 13.71 -2.88
N ASP A 62 2.53 13.64 -2.58
CA ASP A 62 3.48 12.76 -3.26
C ASP A 62 3.17 11.27 -3.01
N THR A 63 2.92 10.90 -1.76
CA THR A 63 2.53 9.53 -1.36
C THR A 63 1.25 9.10 -2.04
N VAL A 64 0.25 9.99 -2.05
CA VAL A 64 -1.05 9.72 -2.67
C VAL A 64 -0.91 9.51 -4.17
N LYS A 65 -0.05 10.29 -4.85
CA LYS A 65 0.26 10.08 -6.27
C LYS A 65 0.90 8.71 -6.51
N LYS A 66 1.87 8.31 -5.70
CA LYS A 66 2.51 6.99 -5.78
C LYS A 66 1.51 5.86 -5.52
N LEU A 67 0.66 6.01 -4.50
CA LEU A 67 -0.43 5.08 -4.20
C LEU A 67 -1.40 4.92 -5.38
N ARG A 68 -1.86 6.03 -5.98
CA ARG A 68 -2.72 6.01 -7.17
C ARG A 68 -2.04 5.34 -8.37
N TYR A 69 -0.73 5.54 -8.54
CA TYR A 69 0.04 4.85 -9.56
C TYR A 69 0.03 3.33 -9.34
N LEU A 70 0.29 2.85 -8.11
CA LEU A 70 0.24 1.42 -7.78
C LEU A 70 -1.13 0.81 -8.08
N VAL A 71 -2.23 1.50 -7.72
CA VAL A 71 -3.60 1.05 -8.01
C VAL A 71 -3.86 1.00 -9.51
N THR A 72 -3.41 2.01 -10.25
CA THR A 72 -3.57 2.07 -11.70
C THR A 72 -2.85 0.90 -12.38
N ILE A 73 -1.62 0.61 -11.96
CA ILE A 73 -0.86 -0.53 -12.46
C ILE A 73 -1.53 -1.85 -12.11
N ARG A 74 -2.03 -2.02 -10.88
CA ARG A 74 -2.79 -3.21 -10.47
C ARG A 74 -4.05 -3.37 -11.30
N ASN A 75 -4.80 -2.30 -11.53
CA ASN A 75 -6.01 -2.34 -12.34
C ASN A 75 -5.70 -2.71 -13.79
N LYS A 76 -4.67 -2.10 -14.39
CA LYS A 76 -4.22 -2.46 -15.73
C LYS A 76 -3.80 -3.93 -15.80
N LEU A 77 -2.93 -4.38 -14.89
CA LEU A 77 -2.43 -5.75 -14.88
C LEU A 77 -3.53 -6.80 -14.68
N VAL A 78 -4.54 -6.51 -13.85
CA VAL A 78 -5.62 -7.47 -13.57
C VAL A 78 -6.74 -7.42 -14.61
N HIS A 79 -7.05 -6.26 -15.18
CA HIS A 79 -8.24 -6.07 -16.03
C HIS A 79 -7.94 -5.91 -17.53
N GLU A 80 -6.76 -5.44 -17.92
CA GLU A 80 -6.43 -5.25 -19.35
C GLU A 80 -5.92 -6.56 -19.96
N HIS A 81 -6.68 -7.13 -20.89
CA HIS A 81 -6.34 -8.39 -21.57
C HIS A 81 -4.99 -8.35 -22.30
N ASN A 82 -4.55 -7.18 -22.74
CA ASN A 82 -3.30 -6.98 -23.47
C ASN A 82 -2.11 -6.60 -22.55
N PHE A 83 -2.33 -6.45 -21.24
CA PHE A 83 -1.31 -6.01 -20.30
C PHE A 83 -0.93 -7.15 -19.33
N ASN A 84 -0.15 -8.11 -19.83
CA ASN A 84 0.22 -9.33 -19.08
C ASN A 84 1.60 -9.27 -18.43
N LYS A 85 2.29 -8.12 -18.50
CA LYS A 85 3.64 -7.94 -17.96
C LYS A 85 3.81 -6.56 -17.38
N LEU A 86 4.56 -6.48 -16.29
CA LEU A 86 4.90 -5.21 -15.67
C LEU A 86 6.09 -4.61 -16.45
N PRO A 87 5.97 -3.41 -17.04
CA PRO A 87 7.05 -2.81 -17.81
C PRO A 87 8.26 -2.45 -16.95
N ASP A 88 8.04 -2.06 -15.69
CA ASP A 88 9.10 -1.73 -14.75
C ASP A 88 8.82 -2.30 -13.35
N ARG A 89 9.40 -3.48 -13.08
CA ARG A 89 9.33 -4.14 -11.78
C ARG A 89 10.08 -3.37 -10.70
N ALA A 90 11.23 -2.81 -11.03
CA ALA A 90 12.09 -2.12 -10.07
C ALA A 90 11.45 -0.80 -9.65
N GLY A 91 10.88 -0.05 -10.60
CA GLY A 91 10.14 1.18 -10.36
C GLY A 91 8.89 0.95 -9.52
N PHE A 92 8.15 -0.13 -9.78
CA PHE A 92 7.01 -0.51 -8.94
C PHE A 92 7.44 -0.84 -7.51
N ALA A 93 8.45 -1.70 -7.34
CA ALA A 93 8.95 -2.08 -6.03
C ALA A 93 9.50 -0.87 -5.25
N LYS A 94 10.24 0.03 -5.89
CA LYS A 94 10.72 1.28 -5.28
C LYS A 94 9.59 2.22 -4.89
N SER A 95 8.56 2.32 -5.72
CA SER A 95 7.38 3.14 -5.42
C SER A 95 6.62 2.60 -4.22
N TYR A 96 6.45 1.27 -4.15
CA TYR A 96 5.88 0.60 -3.00
C TYR A 96 6.71 0.83 -1.73
N ASP A 97 8.02 0.58 -1.78
CA ASP A 97 8.92 0.76 -0.63
C ASP A 97 8.88 2.19 -0.08
N SER A 98 8.93 3.19 -0.97
CA SER A 98 8.84 4.60 -0.59
C SER A 98 7.51 4.91 0.12
N VAL A 99 6.40 4.39 -0.38
CA VAL A 99 5.07 4.61 0.21
C VAL A 99 4.95 3.87 1.54
N GLU A 100 5.36 2.61 1.60
CA GLU A 100 5.28 1.80 2.81
C GLU A 100 6.11 2.43 3.93
N LYS A 101 7.31 2.89 3.63
CA LYS A 101 8.18 3.58 4.60
C LYS A 101 7.54 4.84 5.14
N GLU A 102 6.90 5.63 4.29
CA GLU A 102 6.21 6.85 4.71
C GLU A 102 4.95 6.55 5.54
N LEU A 103 4.14 5.57 5.12
CA LEU A 103 2.98 5.13 5.88
C LEU A 103 3.38 4.60 7.26
N LYS A 104 4.42 3.76 7.33
CA LYS A 104 4.98 3.27 8.60
C LYS A 104 5.51 4.42 9.46
N ALA A 105 6.19 5.40 8.87
CA ALA A 105 6.66 6.58 9.60
C ALA A 105 5.49 7.36 10.22
N LYS A 106 4.41 7.58 9.45
CA LYS A 106 3.19 8.24 9.94
C LYS A 106 2.50 7.43 11.05
N LEU A 107 2.43 6.10 10.93
CA LEU A 107 1.89 5.23 11.97
C LEU A 107 2.73 5.29 13.26
N SER A 108 4.05 5.25 13.15
CA SER A 108 4.96 5.37 14.30
C SER A 108 4.85 6.73 14.99
N ALA A 109 4.73 7.82 14.22
CA ALA A 109 4.55 9.17 14.74
C ALA A 109 3.16 9.38 15.37
N SER A 110 2.13 8.70 14.88
CA SER A 110 0.80 8.75 15.47
C SER A 110 0.71 7.94 16.78
N SER A 111 1.51 6.86 16.90
CA SER A 111 1.55 6.01 18.10
C SER A 111 2.25 6.65 19.30
N SER A 112 3.07 7.70 19.10
CA SER A 112 3.73 8.43 20.20
C SER A 112 2.82 9.37 20.99
N ASN A 113 1.55 9.54 20.60
CA ASN A 113 0.56 10.28 21.41
C ASN A 113 -0.21 9.40 22.41
N GLY A 114 0.17 8.12 22.56
CA GLY A 114 -0.48 7.15 23.45
C GLY A 114 0.35 6.68 24.65
N CYS A 115 1.44 7.38 25.02
CA CYS A 115 2.21 7.06 26.22
C CYS A 115 2.24 8.27 27.18
N VAL A 116 1.13 8.46 27.89
CA VAL A 116 1.07 9.27 29.11
C VAL A 116 0.29 8.49 30.18
N ILE A 117 0.94 8.31 31.35
CA ILE A 117 0.37 8.16 32.71
C ILE A 117 -0.17 6.73 33.02
N CYS A 118 0.22 6.00 34.09
CA CYS A 118 0.99 6.23 35.30
C CYS A 118 1.56 4.89 35.80
#